data_AF-A0A2G2JYT6-F1
#
_entry.id   AF-A0A2G2JYT6-F1
#
_cell.length_a   1.000
_cell.length_b   1.000
_cell.length_c   1.000
_cell.angle_alpha   90.00
_cell.angle_beta   90.00
_cell.angle_gamma   90.00
#
_symmetry.space_group_name_H-M   'P 1'
#
loop_
_entity.id
_entity.type
_entity.pdbx_description
1 polymer ?
#
loop_
_entity_poly.entity_id
_entity_poly.type
_entity_poly.pdbx_seq_one_letter_code
_entity_poly.pdbx_strand_id
1 'polypeptide(L)'
;MIIAQITDTHLAAANAADPVFRARAENLRECIADINGLDPMPDAVIHTGDMTQHGQAAEFAHARSLLAALEAPLYVIPGNRDGREGMVRAFAGDGYMMPDCAFVHYAAEEHPVRLVAVDSL
;
A
#
# COMPACT_ATOMS: atom_id res chain seq x y z
N MET A 1 0.80 -17.79 -10.60
CA MET A 1 0.70 -16.46 -10.02
C MET A 1 -0.02 -16.56 -8.69
N ILE A 2 0.65 -16.15 -7.61
CA ILE A 2 0.14 -16.07 -6.25
C ILE A 2 0.16 -14.60 -5.86
N ILE A 3 -0.95 -14.10 -5.34
CA ILE A 3 -1.11 -12.71 -4.93
C ILE A 3 -1.41 -12.69 -3.44
N ALA A 4 -0.63 -11.95 -2.67
CA ALA A 4 -1.02 -11.55 -1.33
C ALA A 4 -1.82 -10.24 -1.42
N GLN A 5 -3.06 -10.24 -0.94
CA GLN A 5 -3.88 -9.03 -0.91
C GLN A 5 -4.11 -8.59 0.53
N ILE A 6 -3.75 -7.34 0.83
CA ILE A 6 -3.95 -6.68 2.13
C ILE A 6 -4.78 -5.40 1.94
N THR A 7 -5.35 -4.88 3.01
CA THR A 7 -6.26 -3.72 2.94
C THR A 7 -6.40 -3.06 4.31
N ASP A 8 -6.89 -1.82 4.34
CA ASP A 8 -7.39 -1.12 5.53
C ASP A 8 -6.39 -1.10 6.71
N THR A 9 -5.11 -0.86 6.42
CA THR A 9 -4.06 -0.81 7.45
C THR A 9 -4.19 0.40 8.37
N HIS A 10 -4.85 1.47 7.91
CA HIS A 10 -5.21 2.66 8.68
C HIS A 10 -4.08 3.19 9.58
N LEU A 11 -2.91 3.40 8.99
CA LEU A 11 -1.74 3.89 9.67
C LEU A 11 -1.84 5.39 9.97
N ALA A 12 -1.39 5.77 11.16
CA ALA A 12 -1.10 7.16 11.50
C ALA A 12 0.40 7.46 11.35
N ALA A 13 0.80 8.70 11.64
CA ALA A 13 2.20 9.10 11.66
C ALA A 13 2.99 8.27 12.68
N ALA A 14 4.28 8.01 12.42
CA ALA A 14 5.11 7.15 13.26
C ALA A 14 5.20 7.58 14.73
N ASN A 15 5.01 8.87 15.01
CA ASN A 15 5.04 9.46 16.34
C ASN A 15 3.64 9.68 16.96
N ALA A 16 2.58 9.09 16.39
CA ALA A 16 1.24 9.21 16.92
C ALA A 16 1.17 8.73 18.39
N ALA A 17 0.48 9.49 19.24
CA ALA A 17 0.45 9.25 20.67
C ALA A 17 -0.49 8.08 21.08
N ASP A 18 -1.53 7.83 20.29
CA ASP A 18 -2.50 6.77 20.58
C ASP A 18 -1.84 5.38 20.38
N PRO A 19 -1.82 4.52 21.41
CA PRO A 19 -1.21 3.19 21.33
C PRO A 19 -1.85 2.30 20.26
N VAL A 20 -3.09 2.53 19.85
CA VAL A 20 -3.76 1.79 18.77
C VAL A 20 -2.99 1.93 17.46
N PHE A 21 -2.47 3.11 17.15
CA PHE A 21 -1.72 3.32 15.90
C PHE A 21 -0.37 2.61 15.91
N ARG A 22 0.28 2.53 17.09
CA ARG A 22 1.48 1.71 17.25
C ARG A 22 1.17 0.24 17.01
N ALA A 23 0.08 -0.27 17.57
CA ALA A 23 -0.34 -1.66 17.38
C ALA A 23 -0.64 -1.97 15.90
N ARG A 24 -1.33 -1.08 15.17
CA ARG A 24 -1.56 -1.25 13.73
C ARG A 24 -0.26 -1.33 12.92
N ALA A 25 0.70 -0.46 13.23
CA ALA A 25 2.01 -0.50 12.58
C ALA A 25 2.74 -1.82 12.86
N GLU A 26 2.65 -2.35 14.09
CA GLU A 26 3.26 -3.64 14.43
C GLU A 26 2.57 -4.81 13.73
N ASN A 27 1.23 -4.84 13.72
CA ASN A 27 0.47 -5.84 12.98
C ASN A 27 0.85 -5.86 11.50
N LEU A 28 1.08 -4.68 10.88
CA LEU A 28 1.54 -4.62 9.50
C LEU A 28 2.96 -5.17 9.35
N ARG A 29 3.88 -4.92 10.30
CA ARG A 29 5.24 -5.51 10.25
C ARG A 29 5.19 -7.02 10.34
N GLU A 30 4.39 -7.58 11.25
CA GLU A 30 4.19 -9.02 11.37
C GLU A 30 3.56 -9.59 10.10
N CYS A 31 2.53 -8.94 9.55
CA CYS A 31 1.92 -9.34 8.28
C CYS A 31 2.92 -9.35 7.11
N ILE A 32 3.79 -8.33 7.01
CA ILE A 32 4.86 -8.29 6.00
C ILE A 32 5.86 -9.43 6.21
N ALA A 33 6.26 -9.71 7.45
CA ALA A 33 7.16 -10.82 7.76
C ALA A 33 6.53 -12.17 7.40
N ASP A 34 5.24 -12.37 7.69
CA ASP A 34 4.49 -13.56 7.30
C ASP A 34 4.44 -13.72 5.77
N ILE A 35 4.15 -12.63 5.04
CA ILE A 35 4.11 -12.62 3.57
C ILE A 35 5.48 -12.99 2.98
N ASN A 36 6.56 -12.39 3.47
CA ASN A 36 7.92 -12.69 3.01
C ASN A 36 8.36 -14.11 3.39
N GLY A 37 7.76 -14.72 4.41
CA GLY A 37 8.05 -16.08 4.86
C GLY A 37 7.28 -17.20 4.13
N LEU A 38 6.36 -16.87 3.22
CA LEU A 38 5.59 -17.87 2.47
C LEU A 38 6.48 -18.65 1.49
N ASP A 39 6.24 -19.97 1.39
CA ASP A 39 6.85 -20.85 0.40
C ASP A 39 5.76 -21.63 -0.37
N PRO A 40 5.51 -21.31 -1.65
CA PRO A 40 6.20 -20.30 -2.47
C PRO A 40 5.89 -18.85 -2.07
N MET A 41 6.85 -17.95 -2.29
CA MET A 41 6.69 -16.50 -2.10
C MET A 41 5.67 -15.93 -3.12
N PRO A 42 4.86 -14.92 -2.75
CA PRO A 42 3.94 -14.28 -3.69
C PRO A 42 4.64 -13.61 -4.86
N ASP A 43 4.00 -13.62 -6.04
CA ASP A 43 4.48 -12.90 -7.22
C ASP A 43 4.17 -11.40 -7.13
N ALA A 44 3.19 -11.02 -6.32
CA ALA A 44 2.79 -9.63 -6.08
C ALA A 44 2.08 -9.47 -4.72
N VAL A 45 2.17 -8.26 -4.17
CA VAL A 45 1.33 -7.79 -3.06
C VAL A 45 0.45 -6.65 -3.54
N ILE A 46 -0.83 -6.68 -3.18
CA ILE A 46 -1.79 -5.62 -3.52
C ILE A 46 -2.38 -5.03 -2.24
N HIS A 47 -2.29 -3.71 -2.05
CA HIS A 47 -2.96 -3.00 -0.97
C HIS A 47 -4.21 -2.26 -1.49
N THR A 48 -5.41 -2.69 -1.09
CA THR A 48 -6.68 -2.24 -1.69
C THR A 48 -7.36 -1.04 -1.05
N GLY A 49 -6.58 -0.12 -0.47
CA GLY A 49 -7.07 1.15 0.07
C GLY A 49 -7.12 1.22 1.60
N ASP A 50 -7.45 2.42 2.08
CA ASP A 50 -7.46 2.83 3.50
C ASP A 50 -6.13 2.52 4.20
N MET A 51 -5.04 2.86 3.50
CA MET A 51 -3.68 2.70 4.00
C MET A 51 -3.40 3.64 5.17
N THR A 52 -3.90 4.86 5.07
CA THR A 52 -3.74 5.91 6.07
C THR A 52 -5.02 6.09 6.88
N GLN A 53 -4.89 6.66 8.08
CA GLN A 53 -6.05 6.97 8.92
C GLN A 53 -6.70 8.31 8.52
N HIS A 54 -5.90 9.27 8.08
CA HIS A 54 -6.33 10.66 7.86
C HIS A 54 -5.82 11.26 6.53
N GLY A 55 -5.20 10.47 5.65
CA GLY A 55 -4.72 10.94 4.34
C GLY A 55 -3.54 11.89 4.43
N GLN A 56 -2.85 11.97 5.57
CA GLN A 56 -1.78 12.95 5.76
C GLN A 56 -0.45 12.48 5.19
N ALA A 57 0.37 13.42 4.71
CA ALA A 57 1.68 13.11 4.12
C ALA A 57 2.61 12.31 5.06
N ALA A 58 2.58 12.60 6.37
CA ALA A 58 3.37 11.87 7.37
C ALA A 58 2.90 10.42 7.54
N GLU A 59 1.61 10.14 7.33
CA GLU A 59 1.04 8.80 7.40
C GLU A 59 1.44 7.98 6.18
N PHE A 60 1.35 8.57 4.98
CA PHE A 60 1.87 7.94 3.76
C PHE A 60 3.37 7.67 3.83
N ALA A 61 4.17 8.61 4.34
CA ALA A 61 5.60 8.41 4.52
C ALA A 61 5.90 7.25 5.48
N HIS A 62 5.14 7.15 6.58
CA HIS A 62 5.26 6.02 7.51
C HIS A 62 4.83 4.71 6.84
N ALA A 63 3.68 4.68 6.17
CA ALA A 63 3.19 3.51 5.44
C ALA A 63 4.20 3.01 4.42
N ARG A 64 4.74 3.93 3.58
CA ARG A 64 5.78 3.62 2.60
C ARG A 64 7.02 3.04 3.26
N SER A 65 7.45 3.57 4.40
CA SER A 65 8.62 3.04 5.12
C SER A 65 8.44 1.61 5.62
N LEU A 66 7.22 1.23 6.04
CA LEU A 66 6.92 -0.14 6.46
C LEU A 66 6.81 -1.07 5.26
N LEU A 67 6.01 -0.66 4.26
CA LEU A 67 5.72 -1.45 3.07
C LEU A 67 6.93 -1.68 2.17
N ALA A 68 7.96 -0.82 2.27
CA ALA A 68 9.25 -1.02 1.58
C ALA A 68 10.01 -2.29 2.03
N ALA A 69 9.59 -2.95 3.11
CA ALA A 69 10.15 -4.23 3.55
C ALA A 69 9.54 -5.45 2.84
N LEU A 70 8.50 -5.28 2.02
CA LEU A 70 7.98 -6.36 1.17
C LEU A 70 9.02 -6.76 0.11
N GLU A 71 9.26 -8.06 -0.03
CA GLU A 71 10.20 -8.59 -1.04
C GLU A 71 9.56 -8.71 -2.42
N ALA A 72 8.25 -9.00 -2.48
CA ALA A 72 7.49 -9.03 -3.71
C ALA A 72 7.04 -7.62 -4.15
N PRO A 73 6.81 -7.38 -5.47
CA PRO A 73 6.31 -6.09 -5.97
C PRO A 73 4.99 -5.67 -5.32
N LEU A 74 4.89 -4.41 -4.91
CA LEU A 74 3.71 -3.83 -4.27
C LEU A 74 2.92 -2.95 -5.26
N TYR A 75 1.61 -3.19 -5.33
CA TYR A 75 0.65 -2.36 -6.06
C TYR A 75 -0.39 -1.80 -5.09
N VAL A 76 -0.74 -0.52 -5.22
CA VAL A 76 -1.63 0.15 -4.26
C VAL A 76 -2.74 0.95 -4.95
N ILE A 77 -3.92 0.95 -4.35
CA ILE A 77 -5.02 1.84 -4.71
C ILE A 77 -5.51 2.60 -3.48
N PRO A 78 -6.07 3.81 -3.63
CA PRO A 78 -6.54 4.60 -2.50
C PRO A 78 -7.92 4.15 -2.02
N GLY A 79 -8.14 4.22 -0.70
CA GLY A 79 -9.46 4.15 -0.07
C GLY A 79 -9.94 5.52 0.39
N ASN A 80 -11.15 5.61 0.95
CA ASN A 80 -11.78 6.89 1.30
C ASN A 80 -11.09 7.65 2.45
N ARG A 81 -10.23 6.99 3.23
CA ARG A 81 -9.36 7.64 4.24
C ARG A 81 -8.10 8.22 3.61
N ASP A 82 -7.74 7.74 2.43
CA ASP A 82 -6.56 8.15 1.70
C ASP A 82 -6.83 9.42 0.89
N GLY A 83 -5.74 10.09 0.49
CA GLY A 83 -5.79 11.16 -0.51
C GLY A 83 -5.03 10.73 -1.77
N ARG A 84 -5.63 10.95 -2.96
CA ARG A 84 -5.00 10.65 -4.26
C ARG A 84 -3.62 11.26 -4.40
N GLU A 85 -3.47 12.54 -4.02
CA GLU A 85 -2.19 13.24 -4.09
C GLU A 85 -1.13 12.61 -3.17
N GLY A 86 -1.51 12.23 -1.94
CA GLY A 86 -0.62 11.58 -0.99
C GLY A 86 -0.15 10.21 -1.50
N MET A 87 -1.08 9.43 -2.06
CA MET A 87 -0.79 8.14 -2.68
C MET A 87 0.19 8.29 -3.85
N VAL A 88 -0.11 9.16 -4.81
CA VAL A 88 0.75 9.41 -5.98
C VAL A 88 2.14 9.86 -5.54
N ARG A 89 2.23 10.81 -4.59
CA ARG A 89 3.51 11.29 -4.06
C ARG A 89 4.34 10.18 -3.41
N ALA A 90 3.69 9.23 -2.74
CA ALA A 90 4.37 8.16 -2.02
C ALA A 90 4.76 6.96 -2.91
N PHE A 91 4.01 6.68 -3.99
CA PHE A 91 4.13 5.43 -4.75
C PHE A 91 4.40 5.60 -6.25
N ALA A 92 4.24 6.79 -6.85
CA ALA A 92 4.48 6.96 -8.29
C ALA A 92 5.94 6.71 -8.71
N GLY A 93 6.89 6.77 -7.77
CA GLY A 93 8.28 6.38 -8.02
C GLY A 93 8.48 4.92 -8.40
N ASP A 94 7.48 4.06 -8.16
CA ASP A 94 7.52 2.64 -8.52
C ASP A 94 7.16 2.39 -10.00
N GLY A 95 6.70 3.40 -10.73
CA GLY A 95 6.56 3.37 -12.19
C GLY A 95 5.28 2.73 -12.75
N TYR A 96 4.44 2.12 -11.92
CA TYR A 96 3.16 1.52 -12.38
C TYR A 96 1.97 2.49 -12.35
N MET A 97 2.09 3.65 -11.70
CA MET A 97 1.05 4.69 -11.68
C MET A 97 1.58 6.00 -12.26
N MET A 98 0.73 6.71 -12.98
CA MET A 98 1.09 7.99 -13.58
C MET A 98 1.08 9.10 -12.53
N PRO A 99 2.12 9.96 -12.47
CA PRO A 99 2.04 11.19 -11.71
C PRO A 99 0.97 12.13 -12.31
N ASP A 100 0.47 13.05 -11.49
CA ASP A 100 -0.40 14.16 -11.92
C ASP A 100 -1.73 13.77 -12.61
N CYS A 101 -2.30 12.61 -12.25
CA CYS A 101 -3.60 12.17 -12.75
C CYS A 101 -4.75 12.48 -11.76
N ALA A 102 -5.94 12.74 -12.29
CA ALA A 102 -7.15 13.02 -11.51
C ALA A 102 -7.65 11.79 -10.72
N PHE A 103 -7.33 10.58 -11.19
CA PHE A 103 -7.65 9.30 -10.57
C PHE A 103 -6.41 8.43 -10.54
N VAL A 104 -6.31 7.57 -9.52
CA VAL A 104 -5.25 6.55 -9.43
C VAL A 104 -5.74 5.28 -10.14
N HIS A 105 -5.86 5.37 -11.47
CA HIS A 105 -6.18 4.23 -12.35
C HIS A 105 -4.92 3.78 -13.07
N TYR A 106 -4.66 2.48 -13.06
CA TYR A 106 -3.54 1.91 -13.82
C TYR A 106 -3.77 0.43 -14.13
N ALA A 107 -2.93 -0.11 -15.00
CA ALA A 107 -2.84 -1.54 -15.22
C ALA A 107 -1.38 -1.98 -15.11
N ALA A 108 -1.13 -3.09 -14.40
CA ALA A 108 0.16 -3.78 -14.40
C ALA A 108 0.09 -4.92 -15.42
N GLU A 109 1.05 -4.96 -16.35
CA GLU A 109 1.08 -5.90 -17.47
C GLU A 109 2.28 -6.87 -17.41
N GLU A 110 3.18 -6.68 -16.45
CA GLU A 110 4.35 -7.54 -16.21
C GLU A 110 4.02 -8.96 -15.69
N HIS A 111 2.75 -9.27 -15.42
CA HIS A 111 2.31 -10.56 -14.87
C HIS A 111 1.57 -11.42 -15.91
N PRO A 112 1.46 -12.76 -15.72
CA PRO A 112 0.71 -13.63 -16.63
C PRO A 112 -0.78 -13.30 -16.77
N VAL A 113 -1.34 -12.53 -15.82
CA VAL A 113 -2.67 -11.93 -15.91
C VAL A 113 -2.55 -10.42 -15.73
N ARG A 114 -3.36 -9.67 -16.49
CA ARG A 114 -3.44 -8.22 -16.36
C ARG A 114 -4.12 -7.84 -15.05
N LEU A 115 -3.43 -7.04 -14.24
CA LEU A 115 -4.01 -6.46 -13.02
C LEU A 115 -4.52 -5.05 -13.34
N VAL A 116 -5.78 -4.75 -13.04
CA VAL A 116 -6.38 -3.42 -13.28
C VAL A 116 -6.78 -2.80 -11.95
N ALA A 117 -6.18 -1.66 -11.63
CA ALA A 117 -6.45 -0.85 -10.46
C ALA A 117 -7.48 0.23 -10.79
N VAL A 118 -8.57 0.26 -10.03
CA VAL A 118 -9.67 1.23 -10.20
C VAL A 118 -9.91 1.96 -8.88
N ASP A 119 -9.59 3.24 -8.87
CA ASP A 119 -9.90 4.23 -7.83
C ASP A 119 -11.38 4.62 -7.92
N SER A 120 -12.09 4.43 -6.82
CA SER A 120 -13.54 4.61 -6.68
C SER A 120 -13.96 5.81 -5.81
N LEU A 121 -13.03 6.68 -5.42
CA LEU A 121 -13.29 7.80 -4.49
C LEU A 121 -14.08 8.96 -5.08
#